data_AF-A0AAU8N5V4-F1
#
_entry.id   AF-A0AAU8N5V4-F1
#
_cell.length_a   1.000
_cell.length_b   1.000
_cell.length_c   1.000
_cell.angle_alpha   90.00
_cell.angle_beta   90.00
_cell.angle_gamma   90.00
#
_symmetry.space_group_name_H-M   'P 1'
#
loop_
_entity.id
_entity.type
_entity.pdbx_description
1 polymer ?
#
loop_
_entity_poly.entity_id
_entity_poly.type
_entity_poly.pdbx_seq_one_letter_code
_entity_poly.pdbx_strand_id
1 'polypeptide(L)'
;MNTKQHIGVISLEKYVQKGKLPQCLPIDVSITLEQAKVQADEVWSVEGEKLEVISMDYVGYTVNMTFQTDGNYLFDSVDVWEEEAAGVEQGTEPSKLVTLRTAEGMQCFASDVGIKLEWFDLGDERVCLLPSAVTVHYLKRKNEWKLVKIAGAYRSLEQVRGSLRSIADAMN
;
A
#
# COMPACT_ATOMS: atom_id res chain seq x y z
N MET A 1 -12.25 -3.36 18.86
CA MET A 1 -10.90 -3.27 18.31
C MET A 1 -10.53 -1.81 18.26
N ASN A 2 -9.25 -1.47 18.43
CA ASN A 2 -8.77 -0.13 18.14
C ASN A 2 -8.45 0.01 16.63
N THR A 3 -8.20 1.23 16.16
CA THR A 3 -7.89 1.55 14.75
C THR A 3 -6.74 0.71 14.21
N LYS A 4 -5.63 0.58 14.96
CA LYS A 4 -4.44 -0.19 14.55
C LYS A 4 -4.76 -1.68 14.41
N GLN A 5 -5.62 -2.24 15.26
CA GLN A 5 -6.10 -3.62 15.13
C GLN A 5 -7.03 -3.80 13.94
N HIS A 6 -7.94 -2.85 13.70
CA HIS A 6 -8.82 -2.88 12.53
C HIS A 6 -8.04 -2.82 11.21
N ILE A 7 -7.04 -1.95 11.13
CA ILE A 7 -6.12 -1.88 9.98
C ILE A 7 -5.32 -3.17 9.87
N GLY A 8 -4.79 -3.65 10.99
CA GLY A 8 -3.95 -4.84 11.05
C GLY A 8 -4.64 -6.12 10.59
N VAL A 9 -5.99 -6.19 10.54
CA VAL A 9 -6.72 -7.35 10.00
C VAL A 9 -7.06 -7.23 8.51
N ILE A 10 -6.87 -6.08 7.88
CA ILE A 10 -7.10 -5.89 6.44
C ILE A 10 -6.04 -6.66 5.66
N SER A 11 -6.46 -7.50 4.72
CA SER A 11 -5.52 -8.14 3.78
C SER A 11 -5.11 -7.15 2.70
N LEU A 12 -3.89 -7.28 2.17
CA LEU A 12 -3.43 -6.39 1.11
C LEU A 12 -4.23 -6.57 -0.18
N GLU A 13 -4.74 -7.78 -0.45
CA GLU A 13 -5.65 -8.05 -1.57
C GLU A 13 -6.94 -7.21 -1.47
N LYS A 14 -7.53 -7.16 -0.27
CA LYS A 14 -8.70 -6.31 -0.02
C LYS A 14 -8.34 -4.85 -0.20
N TYR A 15 -7.17 -4.43 0.26
CA TYR A 15 -6.69 -3.06 0.15
C TYR A 15 -6.53 -2.61 -1.30
N VAL A 16 -5.80 -3.37 -2.12
CA VAL A 16 -5.59 -3.03 -3.54
C VAL A 16 -6.90 -2.97 -4.32
N GLN A 17 -7.86 -3.86 -4.01
CA GLN A 17 -9.17 -3.85 -4.64
C GLN A 17 -10.02 -2.64 -4.25
N LYS A 18 -10.00 -2.25 -2.97
CA LYS A 18 -10.86 -1.17 -2.47
C LYS A 18 -10.32 0.20 -2.81
N GLY A 19 -9.01 0.41 -2.75
CA GLY A 19 -8.37 1.66 -3.16
C GLY A 19 -7.77 2.47 -2.02
N LYS A 20 -8.44 2.47 -0.85
CA LYS A 20 -8.01 3.18 0.37
C LYS A 20 -8.38 2.40 1.62
N LEU A 21 -7.65 2.60 2.72
CA LEU A 21 -7.94 1.94 3.99
C LEU A 21 -9.37 2.19 4.52
N PRO A 22 -9.94 3.41 4.50
CA PRO A 22 -11.31 3.63 4.98
C PRO A 22 -12.36 2.78 4.24
N GLN A 23 -12.12 2.45 2.97
CA GLN A 23 -13.03 1.63 2.17
C GLN A 23 -12.90 0.12 2.46
N CYS A 24 -11.89 -0.27 3.23
CA CYS A 24 -11.69 -1.64 3.71
C CYS A 24 -12.32 -1.88 5.08
N LEU A 25 -12.69 -0.83 5.80
CA LEU A 25 -13.23 -0.92 7.16
C LEU A 25 -14.74 -1.22 7.17
N PRO A 26 -15.26 -1.75 8.29
CA PRO A 26 -16.70 -1.80 8.54
C PRO A 26 -17.34 -0.40 8.48
N ILE A 27 -18.63 -0.33 8.13
CA ILE A 27 -19.37 0.93 7.90
C ILE A 27 -19.40 1.83 9.15
N ASP A 28 -19.36 1.23 10.34
CA ASP A 28 -19.39 1.89 11.64
C ASP A 28 -17.99 2.27 12.17
N VAL A 29 -16.93 1.92 11.44
CA VAL A 29 -15.55 2.22 11.83
C VAL A 29 -14.99 3.31 10.92
N SER A 30 -14.63 4.44 11.53
CA SER A 30 -13.93 5.52 10.84
C SER A 30 -12.51 5.68 11.39
N ILE A 31 -11.61 6.18 10.55
CA ILE A 31 -10.25 6.56 10.96
C ILE A 31 -10.26 8.07 11.12
N THR A 32 -10.18 8.55 12.37
CA THR A 32 -9.93 9.98 12.63
C THR A 32 -8.45 10.21 12.93
N LEU A 33 -7.98 11.43 12.69
CA LEU A 33 -6.60 11.83 12.96
C LEU A 33 -6.25 11.63 14.44
N GLU A 34 -7.12 12.06 15.35
CA GLU A 34 -6.94 11.96 16.79
C GLU A 34 -6.83 10.50 17.24
N GLN A 35 -7.72 9.64 16.74
CA GLN A 35 -7.69 8.21 17.06
C GLN A 35 -6.42 7.53 16.51
N ALA A 36 -6.00 7.91 15.30
CA ALA A 36 -4.81 7.38 14.67
C ALA A 36 -3.54 7.80 15.44
N LYS A 37 -3.42 9.07 15.84
CA LYS A 37 -2.29 9.60 16.63
C LYS A 37 -2.08 8.87 17.95
N VAL A 38 -3.16 8.56 18.66
CA VAL A 38 -3.09 7.83 19.94
C VAL A 38 -2.47 6.44 19.80
N GLN A 39 -2.53 5.85 18.60
CA GLN A 39 -2.12 4.47 18.34
C GLN A 39 -0.91 4.37 17.40
N ALA A 40 -0.34 5.52 17.01
CA ALA A 40 0.76 5.62 16.08
C ALA A 40 2.06 5.14 16.70
N ASP A 41 2.93 4.54 15.90
CA ASP A 41 4.33 4.31 16.28
C ASP A 41 5.17 5.54 15.94
N GLU A 42 4.81 6.26 14.88
CA GLU A 42 5.42 7.53 14.49
C GLU A 42 4.38 8.52 13.98
N VAL A 43 4.61 9.80 14.28
CA VAL A 43 3.82 10.93 13.76
C VAL A 43 4.79 11.97 13.22
N TRP A 44 4.62 12.36 11.96
CA TRP A 44 5.36 13.45 11.35
C TRP A 44 4.43 14.52 10.79
N SER A 45 4.88 15.77 10.84
CA SER A 45 4.12 16.92 10.38
C SER A 45 4.90 17.65 9.29
N VAL A 46 4.22 18.03 8.21
CA VAL A 46 4.76 18.91 7.17
C VAL A 46 4.10 20.27 7.34
N GLU A 47 4.73 21.15 8.13
CA GLU A 47 4.14 22.43 8.51
C GLU A 47 3.74 23.29 7.29
N GLY A 48 4.58 23.32 6.26
CA GLY A 48 4.33 24.11 5.04
C GLY A 48 3.11 23.63 4.24
N GLU A 49 2.82 22.33 4.27
CA GLU A 49 1.70 21.72 3.53
C GLU A 49 0.47 21.48 4.41
N LYS A 50 0.57 21.77 5.72
CA LYS A 50 -0.46 21.48 6.72
C LYS A 50 -0.89 20.01 6.68
N LEU A 51 0.09 19.12 6.60
CA LEU A 51 -0.12 17.67 6.62
C LEU A 51 0.40 17.07 7.92
N GLU A 52 -0.31 16.06 8.41
CA GLU A 52 0.17 15.12 9.40
C GLU A 52 0.13 13.73 8.82
N VAL A 53 1.17 12.94 9.06
CA VAL A 53 1.21 11.55 8.65
C VAL A 53 1.45 10.67 9.85
N ILE A 54 0.64 9.61 9.88
CA ILE A 54 0.56 8.67 10.97
C ILE A 54 1.06 7.33 10.47
N SER A 55 2.12 6.83 11.08
CA SER A 55 2.70 5.52 10.76
C SER A 55 2.30 4.49 11.81
N MET A 56 1.86 3.32 11.33
CA MET A 56 1.56 2.17 12.16
C MET A 56 2.38 0.98 11.66
N ASP A 57 3.24 0.46 12.54
CA ASP A 57 4.15 -0.63 12.25
C ASP A 57 3.50 -1.97 12.56
N TYR A 58 3.74 -2.90 11.63
CA TYR A 58 3.38 -4.30 11.69
C TYR A 58 4.59 -5.14 11.31
N VAL A 59 4.51 -6.44 11.58
CA VAL A 59 5.58 -7.37 11.18
C VAL A 59 5.72 -7.39 9.66
N GLY A 60 6.85 -6.88 9.17
CA GLY A 60 7.22 -6.83 7.75
C GLY A 60 6.63 -5.67 6.94
N TYR A 61 5.89 -4.73 7.56
CA TYR A 61 5.37 -3.55 6.84
C TYR A 61 4.93 -2.41 7.77
N THR A 62 4.94 -1.17 7.25
CA THR A 62 4.36 0.02 7.88
C THR A 62 3.17 0.47 7.03
N VAL A 63 2.09 0.87 7.71
CA VAL A 63 1.00 1.60 7.11
C VAL A 63 1.17 3.09 7.41
N ASN A 64 1.22 3.92 6.37
CA ASN A 64 1.30 5.37 6.48
C ASN A 64 -0.03 5.98 6.05
N MET A 65 -0.63 6.81 6.90
CA MET A 65 -1.88 7.52 6.62
C MET A 65 -1.64 9.03 6.66
N THR A 66 -1.97 9.72 5.58
CA THR A 66 -1.79 11.18 5.46
C THR A 66 -3.11 11.90 5.67
N PHE A 67 -3.10 12.87 6.57
CA PHE A 67 -4.21 13.75 6.89
C PHE A 67 -3.80 15.20 6.65
N GLN A 68 -4.78 16.06 6.37
CA GLN A 68 -4.63 17.48 6.64
C GLN A 68 -4.67 17.72 8.16
N THR A 69 -4.02 18.77 8.64
CA THR A 69 -3.99 19.12 10.08
C THR A 69 -5.38 19.44 10.66
N ASP A 70 -6.40 19.64 9.83
CA ASP A 70 -7.79 19.80 10.25
C ASP A 70 -8.54 18.46 10.43
N GLY A 71 -7.86 17.33 10.21
CA GLY A 71 -8.40 15.98 10.38
C GLY A 71 -8.88 15.32 9.10
N ASN A 72 -8.84 15.98 7.94
CA ASN A 72 -9.30 15.38 6.69
C ASN A 72 -8.32 14.29 6.19
N TYR A 73 -8.83 13.07 6.04
CA TYR A 73 -8.08 11.96 5.45
C TYR A 73 -7.81 12.17 3.96
N LEU A 74 -6.56 12.09 3.52
CA LEU A 74 -6.19 12.29 2.12
C LEU A 74 -5.93 10.96 1.40
N PHE A 75 -4.86 10.27 1.79
CA PHE A 75 -4.41 9.03 1.18
C PHE A 75 -3.52 8.25 2.15
N ASP A 76 -3.19 7.04 1.75
CA ASP A 76 -2.42 6.11 2.54
C ASP A 76 -1.51 5.25 1.66
N SER A 77 -0.52 4.63 2.29
CA SER A 77 0.35 3.66 1.63
C SER A 77 0.83 2.60 2.61
N VAL A 78 1.29 1.49 2.07
CA VAL A 78 1.92 0.39 2.79
C VAL A 78 3.35 0.27 2.27
N ASP A 79 4.33 0.46 3.14
CA ASP A 79 5.74 0.19 2.85
C ASP A 79 6.09 -1.19 3.38
N VAL A 80 6.64 -2.03 2.52
CA VAL A 80 6.90 -3.44 2.80
C VAL A 80 8.40 -3.66 2.84
N TRP A 81 8.89 -4.18 3.96
CA TRP A 81 10.25 -4.71 4.05
C TRP A 81 10.15 -6.21 4.33
N GLU A 82 10.70 -6.97 3.41
CA GLU A 82 10.86 -8.40 3.60
C GLU A 82 11.90 -8.60 4.71
N GLU A 83 11.50 -9.10 5.87
CA GLU A 83 12.45 -9.81 6.72
C GLU A 83 12.89 -11.02 5.92
N GLU A 84 14.17 -11.07 5.52
CA GLU A 84 14.80 -12.35 5.26
C GLU A 84 14.63 -13.14 6.55
N ALA A 85 13.66 -14.05 6.59
CA ALA A 85 13.44 -14.93 7.70
C ALA A 85 14.70 -15.79 7.86
N ALA A 86 15.67 -15.27 8.59
CA ALA A 86 16.78 -16.03 9.12
C ALA A 86 16.19 -16.97 10.18
N GLY A 87 15.70 -18.13 9.72
CA GLY A 87 15.41 -19.28 10.57
C GLY A 87 14.13 -19.23 11.39
N VAL A 88 12.98 -18.85 10.80
CA VAL A 88 11.68 -19.12 11.45
C VAL A 88 11.03 -20.34 10.82
N GLU A 89 10.90 -21.37 11.65
CA GLU A 89 10.30 -22.67 11.36
C GLU A 89 8.90 -22.56 10.73
N GLN A 90 8.60 -23.55 9.90
CA GLN A 90 7.27 -23.80 9.34
C GLN A 90 6.23 -23.90 10.47
N GLY A 91 5.42 -22.86 10.65
CA GLY A 91 4.36 -22.87 11.67
C GLY A 91 3.64 -21.55 11.92
N THR A 92 4.14 -20.42 11.43
CA THR A 92 3.50 -19.10 11.59
C THR A 92 2.53 -18.83 10.45
N GLU A 93 1.39 -18.21 10.78
CA GLU A 93 0.26 -17.90 9.90
C GLU A 93 0.68 -17.47 8.48
N PRO A 94 -0.07 -17.83 7.42
CA PRO A 94 0.27 -17.42 6.06
C PRO A 94 0.45 -15.90 6.03
N SER A 95 1.68 -15.46 5.73
CA SER A 95 2.02 -14.04 5.67
C SER A 95 0.99 -13.33 4.82
N LYS A 96 0.43 -12.21 5.32
CA LYS A 96 -0.57 -11.39 4.61
C LYS A 96 -0.07 -10.84 3.27
N LEU A 97 1.21 -11.06 2.99
CA LEU A 97 1.90 -10.64 1.79
C LEU A 97 1.97 -11.74 0.73
N VAL A 98 1.66 -13.01 1.04
CA VAL A 98 2.03 -14.17 0.19
C VAL A 98 1.57 -14.00 -1.26
N THR A 99 0.33 -13.61 -1.49
CA THR A 99 -0.21 -13.47 -2.85
C THR A 99 0.43 -12.32 -3.62
N LEU A 100 0.65 -11.17 -2.97
CA LEU A 100 1.11 -9.95 -3.63
C LEU A 100 2.62 -9.76 -3.59
N ARG A 101 3.34 -10.67 -2.93
CA ARG A 101 4.80 -10.61 -2.67
C ARG A 101 5.62 -10.45 -3.95
N THR A 102 5.18 -11.04 -5.06
CA THR A 102 5.85 -10.94 -6.35
C THR A 102 4.92 -10.40 -7.44
N ALA A 103 5.51 -9.89 -8.52
CA ALA A 103 4.75 -9.41 -9.67
C ALA A 103 3.93 -10.55 -10.32
N GLU A 104 4.47 -11.77 -10.34
CA GLU A 104 3.78 -12.97 -10.81
C GLU A 104 2.58 -13.31 -9.92
N GLY A 105 2.74 -13.22 -8.59
CA GLY A 105 1.65 -13.43 -7.64
C GLY A 105 0.51 -12.42 -7.82
N MET A 106 0.84 -11.14 -8.06
CA MET A 106 -0.15 -10.11 -8.40
C MET A 106 -0.85 -10.39 -9.74
N GLN A 107 -0.14 -10.89 -10.74
CA GLN A 107 -0.73 -11.27 -12.02
C GLN A 107 -1.71 -12.44 -11.87
N CYS A 108 -1.37 -13.45 -11.06
CA CYS A 108 -2.28 -14.55 -10.71
C CYS A 108 -3.51 -14.02 -9.98
N PHE A 109 -3.32 -13.25 -8.91
CA PHE A 109 -4.41 -12.63 -8.15
C PHE A 109 -5.37 -11.87 -9.05
N ALA A 110 -4.85 -10.99 -9.92
CA ALA A 110 -5.67 -10.19 -10.81
C ALA A 110 -6.47 -11.04 -11.80
N SER A 111 -5.88 -12.15 -12.27
CA SER A 111 -6.58 -13.11 -13.12
C SER A 111 -7.73 -13.79 -12.37
N ASP A 112 -7.51 -14.19 -11.12
CA ASP A 112 -8.51 -14.85 -10.28
C ASP A 112 -9.72 -13.95 -9.97
N VAL A 113 -9.48 -12.65 -9.78
CA VAL A 113 -10.53 -11.68 -9.44
C VAL A 113 -11.02 -10.86 -10.64
N GLY A 114 -10.57 -11.19 -11.85
CA GLY A 114 -11.03 -10.56 -13.10
C GLY A 114 -10.61 -9.09 -13.27
N ILE A 115 -9.49 -8.68 -12.67
CA ILE A 115 -8.95 -7.32 -12.77
C ILE A 115 -7.93 -7.26 -13.91
N LYS A 116 -8.09 -6.27 -14.79
CA LYS A 116 -7.07 -5.95 -15.80
C LYS A 116 -6.00 -5.05 -15.18
N LEU A 117 -4.76 -5.51 -15.20
CA LEU A 117 -3.59 -4.75 -14.74
C LEU A 117 -2.98 -3.93 -15.89
N GLU A 118 -2.50 -2.73 -15.58
CA GLU A 118 -1.64 -1.93 -16.45
C GLU A 118 -0.26 -1.86 -15.82
N TRP A 119 0.76 -2.36 -16.52
CA TRP A 119 2.13 -2.45 -16.01
C TRP A 119 3.01 -1.36 -16.61
N PHE A 120 3.91 -0.82 -15.79
CA PHE A 120 4.90 0.19 -16.15
C PHE A 120 6.27 -0.27 -15.68
N ASP A 121 7.24 -0.30 -16.59
CA ASP A 121 8.63 -0.62 -16.27
C ASP A 121 9.41 0.70 -16.14
N LEU A 122 9.97 0.97 -14.96
CA LEU A 122 10.63 2.22 -14.57
C LEU A 122 12.12 1.99 -14.23
N GLY A 123 12.77 1.05 -14.93
CA GLY A 123 14.16 0.66 -14.68
C GLY A 123 14.30 -0.51 -13.70
N ASP A 124 14.75 -0.24 -12.48
CA ASP A 124 14.84 -1.23 -11.39
C ASP A 124 13.54 -1.40 -10.61
N GLU A 125 12.53 -0.57 -10.92
CA GLU A 125 11.18 -0.64 -10.41
C GLU A 125 10.18 -1.05 -11.50
N ARG A 126 9.21 -1.88 -11.11
CA ARG A 126 8.05 -2.25 -11.90
C ARG A 126 6.78 -1.91 -11.14
N VAL A 127 5.93 -1.10 -11.74
CA VAL A 127 4.71 -0.59 -11.12
C VAL A 127 3.49 -1.16 -11.81
N CYS A 128 2.57 -1.70 -11.03
CA CYS A 128 1.25 -2.12 -11.47
C CYS A 128 0.22 -1.06 -11.08
N LEU A 129 -0.55 -0.58 -12.05
CA LEU A 129 -1.70 0.31 -11.82
C LEU A 129 -2.99 -0.50 -11.89
N LEU A 130 -3.78 -0.42 -10.82
CA LEU A 130 -5.11 -1.02 -10.74
C LEU A 130 -6.22 -0.05 -11.18
N PRO A 131 -7.40 -0.56 -11.57
CA PRO A 131 -8.58 0.27 -11.87
C PRO A 131 -9.03 1.17 -10.70
N SER A 132 -8.71 0.79 -9.46
CA SER A 132 -8.95 1.58 -8.25
C SER A 132 -8.03 2.81 -8.13
N ALA A 133 -7.11 3.02 -9.08
CA ALA A 133 -6.01 3.99 -9.03
C ALA A 133 -4.94 3.70 -7.96
N VAL A 134 -4.93 2.50 -7.39
CA VAL A 134 -3.83 2.00 -6.54
C VAL A 134 -2.64 1.66 -7.42
N THR A 135 -1.45 1.96 -6.92
CA THR A 135 -0.20 1.50 -7.50
C THR A 135 0.48 0.48 -6.59
N VAL A 136 0.96 -0.62 -7.18
CA VAL A 136 1.71 -1.67 -6.50
C VAL A 136 3.11 -1.70 -7.08
N HIS A 137 4.10 -1.50 -6.23
CA HIS A 137 5.48 -1.22 -6.60
C HIS A 137 6.36 -2.42 -6.27
N TYR A 138 7.10 -2.87 -7.28
CA TYR A 138 8.04 -3.98 -7.17
C TYR A 138 9.44 -3.52 -7.51
N LEU A 139 10.42 -3.82 -6.66
CA LEU A 139 11.83 -3.64 -7.00
C LEU A 139 12.47 -4.95 -7.44
N LYS A 140 13.37 -4.86 -8.42
CA LYS A 140 14.14 -6.01 -8.90
C LYS A 140 15.17 -6.42 -7.85
N ARG A 141 15.00 -7.60 -7.26
CA ARG A 141 15.97 -8.21 -6.34
C ARG A 141 16.44 -9.54 -6.91
N LYS A 142 17.70 -9.62 -7.30
CA LYS A 142 18.27 -10.77 -8.04
C LYS A 142 17.46 -11.02 -9.32
N ASN A 143 16.78 -12.15 -9.42
CA ASN A 143 15.98 -12.56 -10.59
C ASN A 143 14.47 -12.43 -10.36
N GLU A 144 14.03 -11.77 -9.28
CA GLU A 144 12.61 -11.66 -8.93
C GLU A 144 12.20 -10.21 -8.68
N TRP A 145 10.95 -9.89 -9.00
CA TRP A 145 10.32 -8.60 -8.68
C TRP A 145 9.64 -8.72 -7.32
N LYS A 146 10.15 -8.02 -6.30
CA LYS A 146 9.66 -8.09 -4.92
C LYS A 146 8.86 -6.87 -4.54
N LEU A 147 7.71 -7.08 -3.90
CA LEU A 147 6.85 -6.02 -3.41
C LEU A 147 7.62 -5.14 -2.42
N VAL A 148 7.56 -3.83 -2.61
CA VAL A 148 8.16 -2.85 -1.69
C VAL A 148 7.17 -1.78 -1.24
N LYS A 149 6.13 -1.49 -2.03
CA LYS A 149 5.15 -0.46 -1.68
C LYS A 149 3.80 -0.72 -2.34
N ILE A 150 2.73 -0.36 -1.64
CA ILE A 150 1.40 -0.18 -2.20
C ILE A 150 0.95 1.23 -1.86
N ALA A 151 0.62 2.05 -2.86
CA ALA A 151 0.09 3.38 -2.62
C ALA A 151 -1.42 3.41 -2.93
N GLY A 152 -2.20 3.84 -1.94
CA GLY A 152 -3.62 4.06 -2.05
C GLY A 152 -3.97 5.17 -3.03
N ALA A 153 -5.22 5.17 -3.47
CA ALA A 153 -5.70 6.03 -4.55
C ALA A 153 -5.80 7.52 -4.14
N TYR A 154 -4.76 8.33 -4.35
CA TYR A 154 -4.84 9.76 -4.05
C TYR A 154 -5.44 10.60 -5.19
N ARG A 155 -5.08 10.28 -6.44
CA ARG A 155 -5.48 10.98 -7.66
C ARG A 155 -6.39 10.10 -8.52
N SER A 156 -6.99 10.67 -9.57
CA SER A 156 -7.77 9.88 -10.50
C SER A 156 -6.90 8.88 -11.27
N LEU A 157 -7.51 7.79 -11.74
CA LEU A 157 -6.82 6.77 -12.54
C LEU A 157 -6.08 7.38 -13.73
N GLU A 158 -6.71 8.31 -14.45
CA GLU A 158 -6.09 8.98 -15.61
C GLU A 158 -4.89 9.83 -15.22
N GLN A 159 -4.95 10.53 -14.08
CA GLN A 159 -3.83 11.34 -13.60
C GLN A 159 -2.65 10.49 -13.17
N VAL A 160 -2.91 9.37 -12.48
CA VAL A 160 -1.86 8.41 -12.07
C VAL A 160 -1.24 7.76 -13.31
N ARG A 161 -2.07 7.27 -14.24
CA ARG A 161 -1.62 6.71 -15.52
C ARG A 161 -0.76 7.70 -16.30
N GLY A 162 -1.21 8.94 -16.46
CA GLY A 162 -0.46 9.98 -17.17
C GLY A 162 0.91 10.25 -16.53
N SER A 163 0.97 10.25 -15.19
CA SER A 163 2.22 10.42 -14.45
C SER A 163 3.16 9.23 -14.66
N LEU A 164 2.66 8.00 -14.53
CA LEU A 164 3.46 6.78 -14.74
C LEU A 164 3.98 6.67 -16.18
N ARG A 165 3.15 7.02 -17.18
CA ARG A 165 3.59 7.08 -18.59
C ARG A 165 4.72 8.07 -18.79
N SER A 166 4.57 9.29 -18.27
CA SER A 166 5.62 10.31 -18.40
C SER A 166 6.93 9.89 -17.75
N ILE A 167 6.90 9.13 -16.65
CA ILE A 167 8.11 8.61 -16.01
C ILE A 167 8.70 7.47 -16.83
N ALA A 168 7.87 6.51 -17.28
CA ALA A 168 8.30 5.38 -18.10
C ALA A 168 8.94 5.85 -19.42
N ASP A 169 8.35 6.85 -20.08
CA ASP A 169 8.86 7.44 -21.32
C ASP A 169 10.20 8.14 -21.12
N ALA A 170 10.50 8.65 -19.91
CA ALA A 170 11.77 9.28 -19.60
C ALA A 170 12.89 8.28 -19.25
N MET A 171 12.53 7.02 -18.96
CA MET A 171 13.48 5.95 -18.60
C MET A 171 13.88 5.08 -19.80
N ASN A 172 13.17 5.21 -20.94
CA ASN A 172 13.43 4.49 -22.19
C ASN A 172 14.02 5.42 -23.26
#